data_AF-A0A512C936-F1
#
_entry.id   AF-A0A512C936-F1
#
_cell.length_a   1.000
_cell.length_b   1.000
_cell.length_c   1.000
_cell.angle_alpha   90.00
_cell.angle_beta   90.00
_cell.angle_gamma   90.00
#
_symmetry.space_group_name_H-M   'P 1'
#
loop_
_entity.id
_entity.type
_entity.pdbx_description
1 polymer ?
#
loop_
_entity_poly.entity_id
_entity_poly.type
_entity_poly.pdbx_seq_one_letter_code
_entity_poly.pdbx_strand_id
1 'polypeptide(L)'
;MKRLIQLSLMVLLCAIQNEILAQEVENQLPKNTQEWMDEDWPVTDSLAFEFPNQGKLLLLFNSDENSAADITLKFKPILKKATEFPEFKTITYRLAEAFPETRLDRVILDVEKNYVPYVDRLEMTFPVGLDYMGGYFTPEVGFRAKISWRKLDLGASITNSVYFPERIENKVVVNNNWFLNAELSWEKNNAKSNNKNMIGIGYLLNDQKSQLFDQTTVKAFYRRQVSQVISIQVGMVGTNNLNTFYPTIGVRFW
;
A
#
# COMPACT_ATOMS: atom_id res chain seq x y z
N MET A 1 9.18 -20.95 -58.64
CA MET A 1 9.26 -21.31 -57.19
C MET A 1 10.10 -20.32 -56.37
N LYS A 2 11.32 -19.91 -56.78
CA LYS A 2 12.15 -18.96 -56.00
C LYS A 2 11.48 -17.60 -55.71
N ARG A 3 10.71 -17.03 -56.64
CA ARG A 3 10.00 -15.74 -56.44
C ARG A 3 8.81 -15.81 -55.48
N LEU A 4 8.10 -16.93 -55.42
CA LEU A 4 6.97 -17.12 -54.50
C LEU A 4 7.44 -17.24 -53.05
N ILE A 5 8.56 -17.92 -52.83
CA ILE A 5 9.18 -18.06 -51.50
C ILE A 5 9.73 -16.71 -51.00
N GLN A 6 10.29 -15.89 -51.90
CA GLN A 6 10.76 -14.55 -51.55
C GLN A 6 9.61 -13.59 -51.20
N LEU A 7 8.48 -13.66 -51.92
CA LEU A 7 7.30 -12.86 -51.57
C LEU A 7 6.68 -13.28 -50.24
N SER A 8 6.60 -14.59 -49.94
CA SER A 8 6.03 -15.05 -48.67
C SER A 8 6.92 -14.70 -47.48
N LEU A 9 8.25 -14.73 -47.63
CA LEU A 9 9.20 -14.26 -46.61
C LEU A 9 9.11 -12.74 -46.38
N MET A 10 8.90 -11.95 -47.44
CA MET A 10 8.78 -10.50 -47.33
C MET A 10 7.46 -10.09 -46.65
N VAL A 11 6.36 -10.79 -46.95
CA VAL A 11 5.06 -10.59 -46.26
C VAL A 11 5.15 -10.99 -44.79
N LEU A 12 5.87 -12.07 -44.45
CA LEU A 12 6.10 -12.48 -43.06
C LEU A 12 6.94 -11.44 -42.30
N LEU A 13 7.98 -10.88 -42.94
CA LEU A 13 8.80 -9.80 -42.36
C LEU A 13 8.00 -8.50 -42.16
N CYS A 14 7.10 -8.15 -43.07
CA CYS A 14 6.21 -7.00 -42.90
C CYS A 14 5.12 -7.24 -41.84
N ALA A 15 4.64 -8.49 -41.69
CA ALA A 15 3.69 -8.84 -40.63
C ALA A 15 4.34 -8.77 -39.23
N ILE A 16 5.59 -9.22 -39.10
CA ILE A 16 6.35 -9.13 -37.84
C ILE A 16 6.66 -7.67 -37.47
N GLN A 17 6.85 -6.79 -38.46
CA GLN A 17 7.06 -5.35 -38.19
C GLN A 17 5.83 -4.66 -37.59
N ASN A 18 4.60 -5.10 -37.91
CA ASN A 18 3.39 -4.49 -37.38
C ASN A 18 3.06 -4.92 -35.95
N GLU A 19 3.50 -6.10 -35.50
CA GLU A 19 3.34 -6.53 -34.11
C GLU A 19 4.38 -5.92 -33.16
N ILE A 20 5.49 -5.36 -33.67
CA ILE A 20 6.56 -4.74 -32.87
C ILE A 20 6.23 -3.28 -32.48
N LEU A 21 5.15 -2.67 -33.00
CA LEU A 21 4.88 -1.22 -32.84
C LEU A 21 3.54 -0.85 -32.19
N ALA A 22 2.82 -1.78 -31.58
CA ALA A 22 1.79 -1.43 -30.60
C ALA A 22 2.45 -1.37 -29.21
N GLN A 23 3.17 -0.29 -28.92
CA GLN A 23 3.75 -0.11 -27.61
C GLN A 23 2.62 0.12 -26.60
N GLU A 24 2.32 -0.89 -25.79
CA GLU A 24 1.30 -0.80 -24.76
C GLU A 24 1.69 0.29 -23.74
N VAL A 25 0.76 1.22 -23.52
CA VAL A 25 0.89 2.23 -22.46
C VAL A 25 0.60 1.54 -21.13
N GLU A 26 1.42 1.78 -20.10
CA GLU A 26 1.27 1.11 -18.79
C GLU A 26 0.00 1.52 -18.04
N ASN A 27 -0.45 2.76 -18.22
CA ASN A 27 -1.62 3.32 -17.54
C ASN A 27 -2.85 3.45 -18.46
N GLN A 28 -3.21 2.35 -19.12
CA GLN A 28 -4.42 2.28 -19.96
C GLN A 28 -5.69 2.53 -19.15
N LEU A 29 -6.57 3.37 -19.70
CA LEU A 29 -7.92 3.61 -19.18
C LEU A 29 -8.93 2.66 -19.83
N PRO A 30 -10.12 2.48 -19.23
CA PRO A 30 -11.22 1.79 -19.90
C PRO A 30 -11.52 2.42 -21.27
N LYS A 31 -11.89 1.62 -22.28
CA LYS A 31 -12.02 2.05 -23.69
C LYS A 31 -12.76 3.38 -23.88
N ASN A 32 -13.93 3.54 -23.26
CA ASN A 32 -14.73 4.77 -23.39
C ASN A 32 -14.00 6.00 -22.83
N THR A 33 -13.26 5.83 -21.73
CA THR A 33 -12.46 6.90 -21.11
C THR A 33 -11.19 7.18 -21.92
N GLN A 34 -10.62 6.15 -22.54
CA GLN A 34 -9.48 6.28 -23.44
C GLN A 34 -9.83 7.11 -24.68
N GLU A 35 -10.96 6.80 -25.33
CA GLU A 35 -11.48 7.57 -26.48
C GLU A 35 -11.73 9.04 -26.09
N TRP A 36 -12.34 9.27 -24.93
CA TRP A 36 -12.57 10.62 -24.42
C TRP A 36 -11.26 11.38 -24.14
N MET A 37 -10.28 10.71 -23.54
CA MET A 37 -8.95 11.28 -23.32
C MET A 37 -8.23 11.58 -24.64
N ASP A 38 -8.42 10.76 -25.68
CA ASP A 38 -7.86 10.99 -27.02
C ASP A 38 -8.46 12.22 -27.72
N GLU A 39 -9.74 12.50 -27.50
CA GLU A 39 -10.44 13.64 -28.09
C GLU A 39 -10.11 14.96 -27.40
N ASP A 40 -10.25 15.02 -26.08
CA ASP A 40 -10.14 16.27 -25.31
C ASP A 40 -8.70 16.55 -24.80
N TRP A 41 -7.88 15.51 -24.63
CA TRP A 41 -6.49 15.59 -24.16
C TRP A 41 -5.54 14.84 -25.10
N PRO A 42 -5.43 15.29 -26.37
CA PRO A 42 -4.59 14.63 -27.34
C PRO A 42 -3.12 14.70 -26.93
N VAL A 43 -2.37 13.66 -27.27
CA VAL A 43 -0.91 13.68 -27.12
C VAL A 43 -0.35 14.65 -28.16
N THR A 44 0.24 15.76 -27.70
CA THR A 44 0.86 16.76 -28.58
C THR A 44 2.38 16.71 -28.52
N ASP A 45 2.96 16.15 -27.46
CA ASP A 45 4.41 16.05 -27.29
C ASP A 45 4.81 14.77 -26.52
N SER A 46 6.10 14.47 -26.55
CA SER A 46 6.68 13.31 -25.86
C SER A 46 8.05 13.61 -25.27
N LEU A 47 8.36 12.98 -24.14
CA LEU A 47 9.64 13.11 -23.46
C LEU A 47 10.21 11.74 -23.12
N ALA A 48 11.42 11.46 -23.58
CA ALA A 48 12.12 10.22 -23.32
C ALA A 48 13.26 10.42 -22.30
N PHE A 49 13.35 9.52 -21.34
CA PHE A 49 14.49 9.40 -20.43
C PHE A 49 15.22 8.08 -20.71
N GLU A 50 16.50 8.18 -21.02
CA GLU A 50 17.34 7.01 -21.29
C GLU A 50 18.14 6.61 -20.05
N PHE A 51 18.20 5.31 -19.79
CA PHE A 51 18.93 4.73 -18.67
C PHE A 51 20.25 4.09 -19.13
N PRO A 52 21.26 3.97 -18.24
CA PRO A 52 22.55 3.36 -18.59
C PRO A 52 22.46 1.92 -19.09
N ASN A 53 21.43 1.18 -18.69
CA ASN A 53 21.16 -0.20 -19.11
C ASN A 53 20.33 -0.29 -20.41
N GLN A 54 20.32 0.78 -21.21
CA GLN A 54 19.57 0.90 -22.47
C GLN A 54 18.04 0.81 -22.33
N GLY A 55 17.52 0.79 -21.10
CA GLY A 55 16.10 1.01 -20.84
C GLY A 55 15.69 2.45 -21.16
N LYS A 56 14.43 2.66 -21.49
CA LYS A 56 13.87 3.99 -21.78
C LYS A 56 12.52 4.18 -21.09
N LEU A 57 12.30 5.34 -20.49
CA LEU A 57 10.98 5.78 -20.03
C LEU A 57 10.45 6.84 -21.01
N LEU A 58 9.37 6.54 -21.71
CA LEU A 58 8.69 7.45 -22.63
C LEU A 58 7.43 8.01 -21.97
N LEU A 59 7.31 9.32 -21.90
CA LEU A 59 6.13 10.01 -21.40
C LEU A 59 5.45 10.72 -22.57
N LEU A 60 4.18 10.41 -22.79
CA LEU A 60 3.32 11.05 -23.79
C LEU A 60 2.42 12.06 -23.07
N PHE A 61 2.38 13.31 -23.51
CA PHE A 61 1.62 14.35 -22.80
C PHE A 61 1.06 15.41 -23.75
N ASN A 62 0.07 16.16 -23.25
CA ASN A 62 -0.37 17.39 -23.90
C ASN A 62 0.48 18.57 -23.39
N SER A 63 1.20 19.23 -24.30
CA SER A 63 2.05 20.39 -24.04
C SER A 63 1.30 21.61 -23.48
N ASP A 64 -0.02 21.69 -23.69
CA ASP A 64 -0.87 22.73 -23.09
C ASP A 64 -1.09 22.51 -21.59
N GLU A 65 -1.07 21.25 -21.12
CA GLU A 65 -1.24 20.91 -19.70
C GLU A 65 0.08 20.78 -18.95
N ASN A 66 1.10 20.22 -19.61
CA ASN A 66 2.37 19.89 -18.98
C ASN A 66 3.53 20.39 -19.83
N SER A 67 4.48 21.08 -19.20
CA SER A 67 5.72 21.46 -19.88
C SER A 67 6.79 20.36 -19.73
N ALA A 68 7.59 20.13 -20.78
CA ALA A 68 8.71 19.19 -20.73
C ALA A 68 9.72 19.55 -19.62
N ALA A 69 9.88 20.85 -19.32
CA ALA A 69 10.75 21.33 -18.25
C ALA A 69 10.25 20.91 -16.86
N ASP A 70 8.94 21.05 -16.59
CA ASP A 70 8.33 20.67 -15.32
C ASP A 70 8.36 19.15 -15.11
N ILE A 71 8.04 18.38 -16.16
CA ILE A 71 8.14 16.92 -16.15
C ILE A 71 9.59 16.52 -15.84
N THR A 72 10.57 17.10 -16.53
CA THR A 72 12.00 16.82 -16.30
C THR A 72 12.40 17.13 -14.86
N LEU A 73 12.00 18.28 -14.33
CA LEU A 73 12.34 18.71 -12.97
C LEU A 73 11.82 17.71 -11.92
N LYS A 74 10.60 17.20 -12.11
CA LYS A 74 9.96 16.27 -11.19
C LYS A 74 10.48 14.83 -11.32
N PHE A 75 10.70 14.33 -12.54
CA PHE A 75 11.14 12.95 -12.76
C PHE A 75 12.63 12.72 -12.51
N LYS A 76 13.51 13.67 -12.89
CA LYS A 76 14.97 13.48 -12.85
C LYS A 76 15.51 13.02 -11.48
N PRO A 77 15.03 13.52 -10.33
CA PRO A 77 15.46 13.02 -9.01
C PRO A 77 15.10 11.55 -8.74
N ILE A 78 13.96 11.09 -9.25
CA ILE A 78 13.45 9.72 -9.06
C ILE A 78 14.19 8.77 -9.99
N LEU A 79 14.34 9.14 -11.26
CA LEU A 79 15.02 8.32 -12.26
C LEU A 79 16.49 8.08 -11.92
N LYS A 80 17.16 9.07 -11.29
CA LYS A 80 18.51 8.89 -10.74
C LYS A 80 18.60 7.77 -9.70
N LYS A 81 17.51 7.48 -9.00
CA LYS A 81 17.43 6.42 -7.98
C LYS A 81 16.88 5.12 -8.55
N ALA A 82 16.30 5.13 -9.76
CA ALA A 82 15.59 3.99 -10.33
C ALA A 82 16.56 2.95 -10.94
N THR A 83 17.28 2.22 -10.09
CA THR A 83 18.28 1.23 -10.52
C THR A 83 17.69 -0.10 -10.98
N GLU A 84 16.42 -0.39 -10.69
CA GLU A 84 15.73 -1.63 -11.07
C GLU A 84 14.93 -1.47 -12.38
N PHE A 85 15.20 -0.43 -13.17
CA PHE A 85 14.55 -0.23 -14.46
C PHE A 85 14.91 -1.38 -15.42
N PRO A 86 13.96 -1.97 -16.18
CA PRO A 86 14.26 -3.12 -17.02
C PRO A 86 15.22 -2.77 -18.16
N GLU A 87 16.19 -3.64 -18.38
CA GLU A 87 17.19 -3.48 -19.44
C GLU A 87 16.55 -3.62 -20.83
N PHE A 88 17.00 -2.81 -21.79
CA PHE A 88 16.56 -2.84 -23.20
C PHE A 88 15.05 -2.72 -23.43
N LYS A 89 14.28 -2.25 -22.43
CA LYS A 89 12.83 -2.06 -22.56
C LYS A 89 12.48 -0.58 -22.56
N THR A 90 11.50 -0.21 -23.39
CA THR A 90 10.87 1.11 -23.35
C THR A 90 9.53 0.98 -22.63
N ILE A 91 9.40 1.67 -21.51
CA ILE A 91 8.15 1.76 -20.76
C ILE A 91 7.47 3.08 -21.10
N THR A 92 6.20 3.03 -21.51
CA THR A 92 5.46 4.22 -21.92
C THR A 92 4.33 4.53 -20.96
N TYR A 93 4.26 5.78 -20.52
CA TYR A 93 3.12 6.32 -19.76
C TYR A 93 2.50 7.48 -20.51
N ARG A 94 1.19 7.64 -20.36
CA ARG A 94 0.48 8.83 -20.81
C ARG A 94 0.14 9.74 -19.63
N LEU A 95 0.31 11.04 -19.83
CA LEU A 95 0.01 12.07 -18.85
C LEU A 95 -1.23 12.85 -19.29
N ALA A 96 -2.23 12.91 -18.40
CA ALA A 96 -3.39 13.77 -18.50
C ALA A 96 -3.91 14.04 -17.08
N GLU A 97 -4.11 15.31 -16.72
CA GLU A 97 -4.43 15.66 -15.33
C GLU A 97 -5.89 15.37 -14.94
N ALA A 98 -6.76 15.26 -15.95
CA ALA A 98 -8.18 14.95 -15.77
C ALA A 98 -8.42 13.56 -15.14
N PHE A 99 -7.56 12.57 -15.41
CA PHE A 99 -7.77 11.19 -14.97
C PHE A 99 -6.78 10.76 -13.87
N PRO A 100 -7.24 10.20 -12.74
CA PRO A 100 -6.38 9.86 -11.61
C PRO A 100 -5.20 8.95 -11.94
N GLU A 101 -5.37 8.01 -12.86
CA GLU A 101 -4.38 7.01 -13.28
C GLU A 101 -3.29 7.61 -14.18
N THR A 102 -3.56 8.73 -14.86
CA THR A 102 -2.66 9.40 -15.79
C THR A 102 -2.06 10.68 -15.24
N ARG A 103 -2.44 11.12 -14.04
CA ARG A 103 -1.87 12.30 -13.39
C ARG A 103 -0.36 12.19 -13.22
N LEU A 104 0.34 13.31 -13.39
CA LEU A 104 1.80 13.39 -13.27
C LEU A 104 2.31 12.82 -11.94
N ASP A 105 1.69 13.22 -10.83
CA ASP A 105 2.07 12.75 -9.50
C ASP A 105 1.81 11.24 -9.32
N ARG A 106 0.79 10.69 -9.99
CA ARG A 106 0.48 9.26 -9.95
C ARG A 106 1.52 8.44 -10.70
N VAL A 107 1.88 8.87 -11.91
CA VAL A 107 2.89 8.19 -12.73
C VAL A 107 4.27 8.26 -12.07
N ILE A 108 4.62 9.40 -11.48
CA ILE A 108 5.81 9.55 -10.64
C ILE A 108 5.85 8.50 -9.53
N LEU A 109 4.74 8.35 -8.80
CA LEU A 109 4.63 7.37 -7.72
C LEU A 109 4.76 5.95 -8.24
N ASP A 110 4.15 5.60 -9.38
CA ASP A 110 4.26 4.26 -9.94
C ASP A 110 5.68 3.94 -10.40
N VAL A 111 6.39 4.90 -11.03
CA VAL A 111 7.81 4.75 -11.38
C VAL A 111 8.68 4.57 -10.13
N GLU A 112 8.48 5.42 -9.11
CA GLU A 112 9.17 5.29 -7.82
C GLU A 112 8.85 3.96 -7.13
N LYS A 113 7.64 3.43 -7.29
CA LYS A 113 7.15 2.20 -6.65
C LYS A 113 7.39 0.92 -7.47
N ASN A 114 7.90 1.02 -8.69
CA ASN A 114 8.32 -0.17 -9.43
C ASN A 114 9.84 -0.22 -9.63
N TYR A 115 10.53 0.91 -9.79
CA TYR A 115 11.92 0.90 -10.28
C TYR A 115 12.97 1.47 -9.32
N VAL A 116 12.57 2.20 -8.27
CA VAL A 116 13.51 2.62 -7.21
C VAL A 116 13.70 1.47 -6.21
N PRO A 117 14.93 1.05 -5.91
CA PRO A 117 15.18 -0.05 -4.99
C PRO A 117 14.62 0.27 -3.61
N TYR A 118 13.87 -0.68 -3.06
CA TYR A 118 13.30 -0.60 -1.72
C TYR A 118 14.13 -1.50 -0.80
N VAL A 119 14.60 -0.94 0.32
CA VAL A 119 15.33 -1.72 1.34
C VAL A 119 14.31 -2.27 2.31
N ASP A 120 14.24 -3.60 2.43
CA ASP A 120 13.45 -4.27 3.46
C ASP A 120 13.95 -3.87 4.84
N ARG A 121 13.02 -3.50 5.73
CA ARG A 121 13.35 -3.00 7.07
C ARG A 121 12.65 -3.81 8.14
N LEU A 122 13.40 -4.13 9.19
CA LEU A 122 12.84 -4.57 10.46
C LEU A 122 12.55 -3.33 11.31
N GLU A 123 11.29 -3.12 11.67
CA GLU A 123 10.86 -2.02 12.53
C GLU A 123 10.38 -2.56 13.87
N MET A 124 10.86 -1.95 14.95
CA MET A 124 10.43 -2.23 16.32
C MET A 124 9.74 -0.99 16.89
N THR A 125 8.54 -1.14 17.41
CA THR A 125 7.74 -0.02 17.94
C THR A 125 7.03 -0.38 19.24
N PHE A 126 6.63 0.66 19.98
CA PHE A 126 5.90 0.53 21.23
C PHE A 126 4.47 1.06 21.03
N PRO A 127 3.51 0.21 20.60
CA PRO A 127 2.12 0.63 20.49
C PRO A 127 1.59 1.09 21.84
N VAL A 128 1.06 2.31 21.89
CA VAL A 128 0.30 2.83 23.04
C VAL A 128 -1.08 3.27 22.55
N GLY A 129 -2.11 3.03 23.34
CA GLY A 129 -3.45 3.43 22.95
C GLY A 129 -4.50 3.31 24.03
N LEU A 130 -5.74 3.57 23.61
CA LEU A 130 -6.92 3.50 24.44
C LEU A 130 -8.04 2.86 23.63
N ASP A 131 -8.63 1.78 24.15
CA ASP A 131 -9.80 1.10 23.59
C ASP A 131 -11.02 1.32 24.47
N TYR A 132 -12.17 1.53 23.85
CA TYR A 132 -13.47 1.40 24.47
C TYR A 132 -14.01 -0.01 24.21
N MET A 133 -14.19 -0.79 25.28
CA MET A 133 -14.72 -2.16 25.21
C MET A 133 -15.54 -2.47 26.46
N GLY A 134 -16.69 -3.12 26.28
CA GLY A 134 -17.53 -3.57 27.40
C GLY A 134 -18.02 -2.42 28.31
N GLY A 135 -18.06 -1.18 27.81
CA GLY A 135 -18.48 0.00 28.58
C GLY A 135 -17.33 0.81 29.20
N TYR A 136 -16.07 0.38 29.04
CA TYR A 136 -14.93 0.97 29.73
C TYR A 136 -13.82 1.39 28.77
N PHE A 137 -13.11 2.48 29.11
CA PHE A 137 -11.86 2.86 28.48
C PHE A 137 -10.70 2.05 29.08
N THR A 138 -9.92 1.44 28.21
CA THR A 138 -8.92 0.42 28.55
C THR A 138 -7.61 0.79 27.85
N PRO A 139 -6.57 1.19 28.61
CA PRO A 139 -5.30 1.52 28.00
C PRO A 139 -4.64 0.25 27.47
N GLU A 140 -4.01 0.38 26.31
CA GLU A 140 -3.20 -0.66 25.69
C GLU A 140 -1.76 -0.19 25.59
N VAL A 141 -0.82 -1.03 26.01
CA VAL A 141 0.62 -0.80 25.84
C VAL A 141 1.29 -2.10 25.42
N GLY A 142 2.27 -2.03 24.54
CA GLY A 142 2.94 -3.24 24.09
C GLY A 142 4.24 -3.01 23.35
N PHE A 143 4.70 -4.11 22.74
CA PHE A 143 5.85 -4.15 21.85
C PHE A 143 5.41 -4.76 20.52
N ARG A 144 5.90 -4.22 19.42
CA ARG A 144 5.65 -4.70 18.07
C ARG A 144 6.97 -4.83 17.33
N ALA A 145 7.10 -5.93 16.58
CA ALA A 145 8.13 -6.10 15.57
C ALA A 145 7.45 -6.39 14.23
N LYS A 146 7.92 -5.75 13.15
CA LYS A 146 7.42 -6.00 11.80
C LYS A 146 8.53 -5.95 10.76
N ILE A 147 8.35 -6.75 9.72
CA ILE A 147 9.14 -6.69 8.49
C ILE A 147 8.32 -5.90 7.49
N SER A 148 8.90 -4.83 6.96
CA SER A 148 8.26 -3.92 6.01
C SER A 148 8.86 -4.15 4.62
N TRP A 149 8.05 -4.68 3.71
CA TRP A 149 8.29 -4.71 2.27
C TRP A 149 7.59 -3.52 1.59
N ARG A 150 7.91 -3.29 0.32
CA ARG A 150 7.47 -2.11 -0.45
C ARG A 150 5.97 -1.81 -0.44
N LYS A 151 5.10 -2.83 -0.34
CA LYS A 151 3.63 -2.67 -0.38
C LYS A 151 2.92 -3.36 0.79
N LEU A 152 3.68 -4.10 1.60
CA LEU A 152 3.16 -5.05 2.58
C LEU A 152 4.06 -5.05 3.80
N ASP A 153 3.46 -5.10 4.99
CA ASP A 153 4.18 -5.34 6.23
C ASP A 153 3.59 -6.56 6.91
N LEU A 154 4.43 -7.47 7.38
CA LEU A 154 4.03 -8.55 8.28
C LEU A 154 4.68 -8.32 9.63
N GLY A 155 3.89 -8.42 10.69
CA GLY A 155 4.37 -8.19 12.04
C GLY A 155 3.72 -9.08 13.08
N ALA A 156 4.33 -9.06 14.25
CA ALA A 156 3.76 -9.61 15.47
C ALA A 156 3.86 -8.57 16.58
N SER A 157 2.90 -8.56 17.49
CA SER A 157 2.94 -7.70 18.66
C SER A 157 2.49 -8.42 19.92
N ILE A 158 3.03 -8.01 21.06
CA ILE A 158 2.57 -8.40 22.37
C ILE A 158 2.01 -7.15 23.06
N THR A 159 0.72 -7.14 23.35
CA THR A 159 0.01 -5.95 23.86
C THR A 159 -0.74 -6.29 25.14
N ASN A 160 -0.54 -5.51 26.18
CA ASN A 160 -1.32 -5.59 27.42
C ASN A 160 -2.51 -4.63 27.33
N SER A 161 -3.73 -5.17 27.42
CA SER A 161 -4.94 -4.39 27.63
C SER A 161 -5.29 -4.39 29.13
N VAL A 162 -5.24 -3.22 29.76
CA VAL A 162 -5.46 -3.07 31.20
C VAL A 162 -6.92 -2.72 31.47
N TYR A 163 -7.56 -3.47 32.36
CA TYR A 163 -8.94 -3.24 32.78
C TYR A 163 -9.02 -2.80 34.23
N PHE A 164 -9.83 -1.77 34.43
CA PHE A 164 -10.21 -1.26 35.74
C PHE A 164 -11.68 -1.62 35.99
N PRO A 165 -11.97 -2.81 36.54
CA PRO A 165 -13.32 -3.16 36.96
C PRO A 165 -13.86 -2.20 38.03
N GLU A 166 -15.18 -2.23 38.22
CA GLU A 166 -15.84 -1.49 39.30
C GLU A 166 -15.21 -1.86 40.66
N ARG A 167 -15.11 -0.86 41.54
CA ARG A 167 -14.47 -1.05 42.86
C ARG A 167 -15.28 -2.04 43.68
N ILE A 168 -14.66 -3.16 44.04
CA ILE A 168 -15.20 -4.10 45.02
C ILE A 168 -14.50 -3.80 46.35
N GLU A 169 -15.28 -3.50 47.40
CA GLU A 169 -14.77 -3.31 48.77
C GLU A 169 -13.64 -2.26 48.91
N ASN A 170 -13.76 -1.10 48.24
CA ASN A 170 -12.76 -0.02 48.24
C ASN A 170 -11.36 -0.40 47.70
N LYS A 171 -11.20 -1.57 47.07
CA LYS A 171 -9.94 -1.99 46.42
C LYS A 171 -10.05 -1.82 44.91
N VAL A 172 -8.98 -1.29 44.30
CA VAL A 172 -8.84 -1.24 42.85
C VAL A 172 -8.15 -2.53 42.43
N VAL A 173 -8.88 -3.40 41.74
CA VAL A 173 -8.30 -4.57 41.06
C VAL A 173 -7.84 -4.12 39.69
N VAL A 174 -6.63 -4.49 39.27
CA VAL A 174 -6.08 -4.17 37.96
C VAL A 174 -5.88 -5.48 37.21
N ASN A 175 -6.64 -5.68 36.12
CA ASN A 175 -6.51 -6.87 35.30
C ASN A 175 -5.59 -6.55 34.11
N ASN A 176 -4.39 -7.11 34.12
CA ASN A 176 -3.49 -7.11 32.97
C ASN A 176 -3.90 -8.23 32.03
N ASN A 177 -3.96 -7.98 30.72
CA ASN A 177 -4.34 -8.99 29.73
C ASN A 177 -3.42 -8.92 28.52
N TRP A 178 -2.42 -9.79 28.50
CA TRP A 178 -1.43 -9.85 27.44
C TRP A 178 -1.95 -10.62 26.25
N PHE A 179 -2.04 -9.97 25.09
CA PHE A 179 -2.37 -10.59 23.81
C PHE A 179 -1.13 -10.73 22.95
N LEU A 180 -0.91 -11.91 22.38
CA LEU A 180 0.01 -12.12 21.27
C LEU A 180 -0.75 -11.96 19.96
N ASN A 181 -0.30 -11.07 19.09
CA ASN A 181 -0.97 -10.70 17.86
C ASN A 181 -0.11 -11.01 16.63
N ALA A 182 -0.76 -11.48 15.57
CA ALA A 182 -0.22 -11.53 14.21
C ALA A 182 -0.89 -10.44 13.38
N GLU A 183 -0.11 -9.72 12.57
CA GLU A 183 -0.53 -8.47 11.95
C GLU A 183 -0.07 -8.39 10.50
N LEU A 184 -0.98 -7.98 9.61
CA LEU A 184 -0.72 -7.72 8.21
C LEU A 184 -1.11 -6.28 7.90
N SER A 185 -0.19 -5.52 7.32
CA SER A 185 -0.45 -4.15 6.86
C SER A 185 -0.22 -4.02 5.36
N TRP A 186 -0.95 -3.09 4.75
CA TRP A 186 -0.75 -2.70 3.37
C TRP A 186 -1.06 -1.22 3.18
N GLU A 187 -0.46 -0.65 2.15
CA GLU A 187 -0.69 0.74 1.77
C GLU A 187 -1.41 0.80 0.44
N LYS A 188 -2.56 1.49 0.42
CA LYS A 188 -3.29 1.72 -0.83
C LYS A 188 -2.74 2.99 -1.47
N ASN A 189 -2.09 2.82 -2.61
CA ASN A 189 -1.93 3.85 -3.65
C ASN A 189 -0.99 5.05 -3.40
N ASN A 190 -0.41 5.32 -2.22
CA ASN A 190 0.53 6.46 -2.08
C ASN A 190 1.42 6.35 -0.83
N ALA A 191 2.74 6.16 -0.99
CA ALA A 191 3.74 6.09 0.09
C ALA A 191 3.90 7.38 0.90
N LYS A 192 3.37 8.51 0.39
CA LYS A 192 3.30 9.79 1.13
C LYS A 192 1.98 9.99 1.86
N SER A 193 0.96 9.17 1.60
CA SER A 193 -0.32 9.30 2.31
C SER A 193 -0.27 8.44 3.55
N ASN A 194 -0.58 9.00 4.71
CA ASN A 194 -0.65 8.28 6.00
C ASN A 194 -1.84 7.30 6.06
N ASN A 195 -2.20 6.62 4.96
CA ASN A 195 -3.38 5.75 4.81
C ASN A 195 -2.99 4.27 4.83
N LYS A 196 -2.16 3.90 5.80
CA LYS A 196 -1.84 2.49 6.03
C LYS A 196 -3.02 1.76 6.63
N ASN A 197 -3.35 0.62 6.05
CA ASN A 197 -4.37 -0.29 6.54
C ASN A 197 -3.69 -1.47 7.20
N MET A 198 -4.29 -2.00 8.25
CA MET A 198 -3.78 -3.16 8.96
C MET A 198 -4.93 -4.01 9.47
N ILE A 199 -4.76 -5.33 9.40
CA ILE A 199 -5.59 -6.29 10.10
C ILE A 199 -4.71 -7.08 11.05
N GLY A 200 -5.30 -7.53 12.15
CA GLY A 200 -4.61 -8.42 13.07
C GLY A 200 -5.55 -9.35 13.79
N ILE A 201 -5.00 -10.49 14.19
CA ILE A 201 -5.63 -11.48 15.05
C ILE A 201 -4.73 -11.68 16.27
N GLY A 202 -5.31 -11.88 17.43
CA GLY A 202 -4.57 -12.05 18.66
C GLY A 202 -5.16 -13.07 19.60
N TYR A 203 -4.31 -13.69 20.40
CA TYR A 203 -4.66 -14.69 21.39
C TYR A 203 -4.23 -14.23 22.78
N LEU A 204 -5.12 -14.36 23.77
CA LEU A 204 -4.82 -14.00 25.15
C LEU A 204 -3.84 -15.01 25.76
N LEU A 205 -2.70 -14.53 26.24
CA LEU A 205 -1.64 -15.33 26.85
C LEU A 205 -1.86 -15.61 28.35
N ASN A 206 -2.75 -14.86 29.01
CA ASN A 206 -2.95 -14.97 30.44
C ASN A 206 -3.86 -16.15 30.78
N ASP A 207 -3.38 -17.04 31.65
CA ASP A 207 -4.18 -18.14 32.22
C ASP A 207 -5.11 -17.68 33.36
N GLN A 208 -4.90 -16.46 33.89
CA GLN A 208 -5.71 -15.93 34.98
C GLN A 208 -7.03 -15.39 34.44
N LYS A 209 -8.14 -15.94 34.95
CA LYS A 209 -9.49 -15.43 34.68
C LYS A 209 -9.57 -13.96 35.07
N SER A 210 -9.91 -13.11 34.11
CA SER A 210 -10.32 -11.73 34.38
C SER A 210 -11.85 -11.64 34.38
N GLN A 211 -12.39 -10.53 34.87
CA GLN A 211 -13.84 -10.35 34.90
C GLN A 211 -14.50 -10.37 33.50
N LEU A 212 -13.74 -9.95 32.47
CA LEU A 212 -14.24 -9.90 31.09
C LEU A 212 -13.75 -11.06 30.24
N PHE A 213 -12.62 -11.68 30.60
CA PHE A 213 -12.00 -12.74 29.83
C PHE A 213 -11.90 -14.03 30.63
N ASP A 214 -12.54 -15.07 30.10
CA ASP A 214 -12.50 -16.42 30.63
C ASP A 214 -12.23 -17.39 29.48
N GLN A 215 -11.47 -18.45 29.77
CA GLN A 215 -11.12 -19.49 28.80
C GLN A 215 -10.47 -18.93 27.52
N THR A 216 -10.61 -19.65 26.41
CA THR A 216 -10.07 -19.24 25.10
C THR A 216 -10.60 -17.87 24.71
N THR A 217 -9.69 -16.91 24.63
CA THR A 217 -9.97 -15.52 24.27
C THR A 217 -9.14 -15.11 23.07
N VAL A 218 -9.81 -14.62 22.02
CA VAL A 218 -9.22 -14.22 20.74
C VAL A 218 -9.71 -12.80 20.41
N LYS A 219 -8.82 -11.96 19.88
CA LYS A 219 -9.20 -10.67 19.31
C LYS A 219 -8.96 -10.63 17.82
N ALA A 220 -9.82 -9.93 17.10
CA ALA A 220 -9.62 -9.57 15.70
C ALA A 220 -9.82 -8.05 15.57
N PHE A 221 -8.94 -7.38 14.85
CA PHE A 221 -9.00 -5.93 14.70
C PHE A 221 -8.56 -5.48 13.32
N TYR A 222 -9.15 -4.36 12.90
CA TYR A 222 -8.72 -3.57 11.77
C TYR A 222 -8.25 -2.22 12.29
N ARG A 223 -7.13 -1.75 11.74
CA ARG A 223 -6.54 -0.47 12.08
C ARG A 223 -6.28 0.34 10.83
N ARG A 224 -6.66 1.61 10.88
CA ARG A 224 -6.41 2.59 9.84
C ARG A 224 -5.59 3.74 10.39
N GLN A 225 -4.45 3.98 9.76
CA GLN A 225 -3.67 5.17 10.02
C GLN A 225 -4.41 6.40 9.46
N VAL A 226 -4.51 7.45 10.28
CA VAL A 226 -5.19 8.71 9.93
C VAL A 226 -4.20 9.87 9.91
N SER A 227 -3.08 9.77 10.63
CA SER A 227 -1.95 10.71 10.58
C SER A 227 -0.63 9.96 10.79
N GLN A 228 0.51 10.67 10.75
CA GLN A 228 1.81 10.03 11.00
C GLN A 228 1.90 9.34 12.36
N VAL A 229 1.20 9.86 13.37
CA VAL A 229 1.29 9.40 14.77
C VAL A 229 -0.03 8.84 15.31
N ILE A 230 -1.15 8.98 14.58
CA ILE A 230 -2.48 8.56 15.04
C ILE A 230 -3.06 7.50 14.10
N SER A 231 -3.64 6.48 14.70
CA SER A 231 -4.46 5.49 13.99
C SER A 231 -5.70 5.13 14.79
N ILE A 232 -6.78 4.84 14.06
CA ILE A 232 -8.04 4.38 14.61
C ILE A 232 -8.09 2.86 14.47
N GLN A 233 -8.50 2.18 15.52
CA GLN A 233 -8.70 0.74 15.55
C GLN A 233 -10.16 0.42 15.83
N VAL A 234 -10.69 -0.56 15.11
CA VAL A 234 -11.98 -1.19 15.39
C VAL A 234 -11.78 -2.69 15.40
N GLY A 235 -12.54 -3.40 16.20
CA GLY A 235 -12.36 -4.85 16.30
C GLY A 235 -13.37 -5.50 17.21
N MET A 236 -13.10 -6.75 17.52
CA MET A 236 -13.94 -7.57 18.39
C MET A 236 -13.06 -8.52 19.19
N VAL A 237 -13.40 -8.72 20.46
CA VAL A 237 -12.80 -9.73 21.33
C VAL A 237 -13.83 -10.81 21.61
N GLY A 238 -13.55 -12.03 21.16
CA GLY A 238 -14.31 -13.23 21.50
C GLY A 238 -13.70 -13.91 22.73
N THR A 239 -14.51 -14.24 23.72
CA THR A 239 -14.09 -14.87 24.98
C THR A 239 -15.02 -16.04 25.30
N ASN A 240 -14.68 -16.84 26.31
CA ASN A 240 -15.46 -18.01 26.73
C ASN A 240 -15.66 -19.00 25.57
N ASN A 241 -14.57 -19.39 24.91
CA ASN A 241 -14.57 -20.21 23.69
C ASN A 241 -15.43 -19.61 22.56
N LEU A 242 -15.33 -18.30 22.38
CA LEU A 242 -16.05 -17.53 21.34
C LEU A 242 -17.58 -17.52 21.50
N ASN A 243 -18.11 -17.75 22.71
CA ASN A 243 -19.54 -17.63 22.98
C ASN A 243 -19.96 -16.19 23.35
N THR A 244 -19.00 -15.34 23.71
CA THR A 244 -19.25 -13.94 24.09
C THR A 244 -18.33 -13.04 23.29
N PHE A 245 -18.89 -11.96 22.75
CA PHE A 245 -18.16 -11.02 21.89
C PHE A 245 -18.31 -9.59 22.41
N TYR A 246 -17.18 -8.90 22.49
CA TYR A 246 -17.14 -7.48 22.84
C TYR A 246 -16.62 -6.67 21.66
N PRO A 247 -17.39 -5.72 21.12
CA PRO A 247 -16.86 -4.79 20.13
C PRO A 247 -15.84 -3.86 20.79
N THR A 248 -14.82 -3.49 20.02
CA THR A 248 -13.76 -2.58 20.43
C THR A 248 -13.66 -1.44 19.43
N ILE A 249 -13.48 -0.23 19.94
CA ILE A 249 -13.07 0.92 19.15
C ILE A 249 -12.02 1.68 19.94
N GLY A 250 -10.95 2.11 19.29
CA GLY A 250 -9.89 2.79 19.99
C GLY A 250 -8.97 3.58 19.11
N VAL A 251 -8.06 4.27 19.79
CA VAL A 251 -7.03 5.11 19.17
C VAL A 251 -5.67 4.55 19.56
N ARG A 252 -4.73 4.61 18.62
CA ARG A 252 -3.35 4.17 18.78
C ARG A 252 -2.40 5.29 18.41
N PHE A 253 -1.35 5.42 19.20
CA PHE A 253 -0.29 6.40 19.10
C PHE A 253 1.05 5.70 18.84
N TRP A 254 1.89 6.33 18.03
CA TRP A 254 3.22 5.88 17.62
C TRP A 254 4.24 6.99 17.81
#